data_AF-A0A374WF64-F1
#
_entry.id   AF-A0A374WF64-F1
#
_cell.length_a   1.000
_cell.length_b   1.000
_cell.length_c   1.000
_cell.angle_alpha   90.00
_cell.angle_beta   90.00
_cell.angle_gamma   90.00
#
_symmetry.space_group_name_H-M   'P 1'
#
loop_
_entity.id
_entity.type
_entity.pdbx_description
1 polymer ?
#
loop_
_entity_poly.entity_id
_entity_poly.type
_entity_poly.pdbx_seq_one_letter_code
_entity_poly.pdbx_strand_id
1 'polypeptide(L)'
;MTMIAHNYDRLRAMCVSHGQGLYCSKSKEDLFQDTVVFVSQDEKASSLSTDKELIDYFCYRFRMIEYQAINDNKLLKEIPYADYLQASKTTEEE
;
A
#
# COMPACT_ATOMS: atom_id res chain seq x y z
N MET A 1 3.20 -0.01 20.62
CA MET A 1 4.30 0.27 19.67
C MET A 1 5.56 -0.56 19.89
N THR A 2 5.90 -1.00 21.12
CA THR A 2 7.13 -1.76 21.42
C THR A 2 7.25 -3.08 20.65
N MET A 3 6.13 -3.76 20.39
CA MET A 3 6.14 -5.06 19.68
C MET A 3 6.43 -4.96 18.18
N ILE A 4 5.99 -3.88 17.50
CA ILE A 4 6.33 -3.65 16.08
C ILE A 4 7.82 -3.34 15.97
N ALA A 5 8.35 -2.48 16.85
CA ALA A 5 9.78 -2.17 16.88
C ALA A 5 10.63 -3.42 17.14
N HIS A 6 10.22 -4.28 18.08
CA HIS A 6 10.91 -5.54 18.37
C HIS A 6 10.94 -6.51 17.17
N ASN A 7 9.87 -6.52 16.37
CA ASN A 7 9.72 -7.42 15.23
C ASN A 7 10.05 -6.77 13.88
N TYR A 8 10.57 -5.54 13.86
CA TYR A 8 10.67 -4.73 12.65
C TYR A 8 11.44 -5.42 11.51
N ASP A 9 12.64 -5.93 11.80
CA ASP A 9 13.48 -6.59 10.80
C ASP A 9 12.83 -7.88 10.27
N ARG A 10 12.15 -8.61 11.15
CA ARG A 10 11.41 -9.82 10.78
C ARG A 10 10.23 -9.50 9.87
N LEU A 11 9.45 -8.47 10.22
CA LEU A 11 8.31 -8.01 9.42
C LEU A 11 8.77 -7.52 8.05
N ARG A 12 9.85 -6.73 8.01
CA ARG A 12 10.45 -6.23 6.77
C ARG A 12 10.91 -7.39 5.89
N ALA A 13 11.65 -8.35 6.44
CA ALA A 13 12.10 -9.53 5.72
C ALA A 13 10.93 -10.38 5.19
N MET A 14 9.79 -10.43 5.88
CA MET A 14 8.62 -11.18 5.41
C MET A 14 7.82 -10.44 4.32
N CYS A 15 7.70 -9.11 4.42
CA CYS A 15 6.81 -8.34 3.54
C CYS A 15 7.50 -7.81 2.28
N VAL A 16 8.76 -7.38 2.40
CA VAL A 16 9.50 -6.70 1.32
C VAL A 16 10.22 -7.69 0.40
N SER A 17 10.55 -8.87 0.93
CA SER A 17 11.52 -9.78 0.33
C SER A 17 11.20 -10.24 -1.10
N HIS A 18 9.94 -10.42 -1.49
CA HIS A 18 9.60 -11.06 -2.78
C HIS A 18 8.52 -10.31 -3.57
N GLY A 19 8.80 -10.04 -4.85
CA GLY A 19 7.84 -9.60 -5.86
C GLY A 19 7.95 -8.13 -6.29
N GLN A 20 7.63 -7.87 -7.55
CA GLN A 20 7.47 -6.53 -8.11
C GLN A 20 5.99 -6.31 -8.44
N GLY A 21 5.49 -5.10 -8.21
CA GLY A 21 4.13 -4.69 -8.55
C GLY A 21 4.09 -3.21 -8.92
N LEU A 22 3.02 -2.80 -9.60
CA LEU A 22 2.77 -1.41 -9.97
C LEU A 22 1.91 -0.76 -8.89
N TYR A 23 2.56 -0.06 -7.96
CA TYR A 23 1.92 0.51 -6.77
C TYR A 23 1.82 2.03 -6.81
N CYS A 24 1.37 2.61 -7.93
CA CYS A 24 1.24 4.08 -8.06
C CYS A 24 2.53 4.84 -7.69
N SER A 25 3.66 4.43 -8.25
CA SER A 25 4.99 5.02 -7.98
C SER A 25 5.52 4.80 -6.55
N LYS A 26 4.86 3.98 -5.73
CA LYS A 26 5.39 3.55 -4.43
C LYS A 26 6.26 2.30 -4.56
N SER A 27 7.32 2.24 -3.77
CA SER A 27 8.11 1.03 -3.55
C SER A 27 7.45 0.13 -2.51
N LYS A 28 7.90 -1.13 -2.40
CA LYS A 28 7.48 -2.02 -1.32
C LYS A 28 7.86 -1.47 0.06
N GLU A 29 9.01 -0.80 0.16
CA GLU A 29 9.44 -0.08 1.35
C GLU A 29 8.43 1.00 1.77
N ASP A 30 7.90 1.76 0.81
CA ASP A 30 6.90 2.78 1.09
C ASP A 30 5.60 2.14 1.60
N LEU A 31 5.13 1.07 0.94
CA LEU A 31 3.94 0.32 1.39
C LEU A 31 4.15 -0.30 2.78
N PHE A 32 5.37 -0.74 3.07
CA PHE A 32 5.72 -1.30 4.37
C PHE A 32 5.66 -0.22 5.45
N GLN A 33 6.21 0.97 5.21
CA GLN A 33 6.11 2.09 6.14
C GLN A 33 4.67 2.57 6.33
N ASP A 34 3.90 2.66 5.24
CA ASP A 34 2.46 2.96 5.31
C ASP A 34 1.75 1.94 6.21
N THR A 35 2.10 0.65 6.10
CA THR A 35 1.54 -0.40 6.95
C THR A 35 1.97 -0.25 8.41
N VAL A 36 3.23 0.11 8.68
CA VAL A 36 3.72 0.38 10.04
C VAL A 36 2.92 1.51 10.68
N VAL A 37 2.74 2.64 9.98
CA VAL A 37 1.96 3.77 10.46
C VAL A 37 0.51 3.36 10.69
N PHE A 38 -0.08 2.65 9.72
CA PHE A 38 -1.45 2.18 9.79
C PHE A 38 -1.68 1.28 11.02
N VAL A 39 -0.89 0.23 11.17
CA VAL A 39 -1.04 -0.76 12.26
C VAL A 39 -0.72 -0.13 13.62
N SER A 40 0.19 0.85 13.67
CA SER A 40 0.52 1.55 14.91
C SER A 40 -0.61 2.40 15.47
N GLN A 41 -1.55 2.82 14.63
CA GLN A 41 -2.72 3.64 15.00
C GLN A 41 -4.00 2.78 15.14
N ASP A 42 -3.92 1.49 14.83
CA ASP A 42 -5.08 0.60 14.78
C ASP A 42 -5.45 0.07 16.17
N GLU A 43 -6.71 0.27 16.56
CA GLU A 43 -7.28 -0.25 17.82
C GLU A 43 -7.21 -1.78 17.86
N LYS A 44 -7.40 -2.44 16.72
CA LYS A 44 -7.34 -3.90 16.64
C LYS A 44 -5.92 -4.41 16.85
N ALA A 45 -4.91 -3.69 16.39
CA ALA A 45 -3.51 -4.06 16.64
C ALA A 45 -3.14 -3.89 18.12
N SER A 46 -3.75 -2.90 18.78
CA SER A 46 -3.52 -2.62 20.21
C SER A 46 -4.12 -3.66 21.14
N SER A 47 -5.10 -4.45 20.69
CA SER A 47 -5.71 -5.53 21.46
C SER A 47 -5.01 -6.89 21.31
N LEU A 48 -4.05 -7.01 20.39
CA LEU A 48 -3.28 -8.24 20.19
C LEU A 48 -2.26 -8.40 21.32
N SER A 49 -2.22 -9.60 21.89
CA SER A 49 -1.42 -9.87 23.09
C SER A 49 -0.12 -10.62 22.80
N THR A 50 -0.01 -11.21 21.61
CA THR A 50 1.16 -12.02 21.22
C THR A 50 1.82 -11.49 19.96
N ASP A 51 3.14 -11.66 19.88
CA ASP A 51 3.94 -11.32 18.70
C ASP A 51 3.44 -12.06 17.45
N LYS A 52 3.01 -13.32 17.60
CA LYS A 52 2.50 -14.12 16.48
C LYS A 52 1.23 -13.50 15.89
N GLU A 53 0.27 -13.15 16.73
CA GLU A 53 -0.97 -12.52 16.28
C GLU A 53 -0.70 -11.18 15.61
N LEU A 54 0.21 -10.37 16.18
CA LEU A 54 0.62 -9.10 15.60
C LEU A 54 1.27 -9.28 14.23
N ILE A 55 2.19 -10.25 14.09
CA ILE A 55 2.86 -10.54 12.82
C ILE A 55 1.85 -10.99 11.76
N ASP A 56 0.94 -11.91 12.12
CA ASP A 56 -0.08 -12.41 11.20
C ASP A 56 -1.03 -11.28 10.77
N TYR A 57 -1.43 -10.43 11.72
CA TYR A 57 -2.26 -9.26 11.45
C TYR A 57 -1.54 -8.24 10.56
N PHE A 58 -0.28 -7.94 10.86
CA PHE A 58 0.54 -7.01 10.08
C PHE A 58 0.68 -7.49 8.64
N CYS A 59 1.02 -8.78 8.43
CA CYS A 59 1.14 -9.35 7.10
C CYS A 59 -0.18 -9.32 6.33
N TYR A 60 -1.31 -9.55 7.01
CA TYR A 60 -2.63 -9.40 6.42
C TYR A 60 -2.89 -7.95 5.96
N ARG A 61 -2.62 -6.94 6.81
CA ARG A 61 -2.81 -5.53 6.49
C ARG A 61 -1.89 -5.08 5.35
N PHE A 62 -0.64 -5.53 5.34
CA PHE A 62 0.30 -5.25 4.26
C PHE A 62 -0.24 -5.73 2.90
N ARG A 63 -0.72 -6.98 2.81
CA ARG A 63 -1.32 -7.53 1.57
C ARG A 63 -2.55 -6.76 1.12
N MET A 64 -3.36 -6.28 2.07
CA MET A 64 -4.54 -5.46 1.77
C MET A 64 -4.13 -4.12 1.15
N ILE A 65 -3.12 -3.47 1.71
CA ILE A 65 -2.55 -2.21 1.19
C ILE A 65 -1.91 -2.43 -0.19
N GLU A 66 -1.17 -3.53 -0.39
CA GLU A 66 -0.64 -3.91 -1.70
C GLU A 66 -1.76 -4.06 -2.74
N TYR A 67 -2.83 -4.77 -2.40
CA TYR A 67 -3.98 -4.96 -3.28
C TYR A 67 -4.64 -3.63 -3.66
N GLN A 68 -4.84 -2.74 -2.68
CA GLN A 68 -5.41 -1.42 -2.90
C GLN A 68 -4.53 -0.59 -3.84
N ALA A 69 -3.21 -0.55 -3.60
CA ALA A 69 -2.28 0.20 -4.43
C ALA A 69 -2.25 -0.30 -5.89
N ILE A 70 -2.36 -1.62 -6.10
CA ILE A 70 -2.47 -2.20 -7.46
C ILE A 70 -3.78 -1.77 -8.12
N ASN A 71 -4.89 -1.77 -7.37
CA ASN A 71 -6.19 -1.41 -7.90
C ASN A 71 -6.28 0.08 -8.26
N ASP A 72 -5.74 0.94 -7.38
CA ASP A 72 -5.64 2.38 -7.63
C ASP A 72 -4.80 2.66 -8.89
N ASN A 73 -3.74 1.88 -9.12
CA ASN A 73 -2.94 2.00 -10.33
C ASN A 73 -3.73 1.66 -11.61
N LYS A 74 -4.63 0.67 -11.53
CA LYS A 74 -5.52 0.33 -12.65
C LYS A 74 -6.50 1.46 -12.94
N LEU A 75 -7.14 1.99 -11.89
CA LEU A 75 -8.07 3.12 -12.03
C LEU A 75 -7.41 4.34 -12.66
N LEU A 76 -6.17 4.68 -12.25
CA LEU A 76 -5.42 5.79 -12.87
C LEU A 76 -5.18 5.60 -14.38
N LYS A 77 -5.05 4.36 -14.86
CA LYS A 77 -4.89 4.07 -16.30
C LYS A 77 -6.21 4.14 -17.06
N GLU A 78 -7.33 3.90 -16.39
CA GLU A 78 -8.67 3.95 -16.99
C GLU A 78 -9.21 5.38 -17.11
N ILE A 79 -8.77 6.31 -16.27
CA ILE A 79 -9.17 7.71 -16.33
C ILE A 79 -8.49 8.35 -17.56
N PRO A 80 -9.25 8.76 -18.60
CA PRO A 80 -8.68 9.48 -19.73
C PRO A 80 -8.11 10.79 -19.21
N TYR A 81 -6.84 11.02 -19.52
CA TYR A 81 -6.12 12.21 -19.08
C TYR A 81 -6.80 13.46 -19.68
N ALA A 82 -7.28 14.34 -18.81
CA ALA A 82 -8.25 15.40 -19.13
C ALA A 82 -7.74 16.36 -20.22
N ASP A 83 -6.42 16.54 -20.33
CA ASP A 83 -5.83 17.46 -21.30
C ASP A 83 -6.03 16.99 -22.76
N TYR A 84 -6.12 15.67 -23.01
CA TYR A 84 -6.41 15.16 -24.36
C TYR A 84 -7.86 15.41 -24.79
N LEU A 85 -8.79 15.50 -23.83
CA LEU A 85 -10.21 15.80 -24.11
C LEU A 85 -10.45 17.28 -24.43
N GLN A 86 -9.58 18.18 -23.96
CA GLN A 86 -9.59 19.58 -24.40
C GLN A 86 -8.95 19.72 -25.79
N ALA A 87 -7.79 19.08 -26.01
CA ALA A 87 -7.10 19.14 -27.29
C ALA A 87 -7.96 18.60 -28.47
N SER A 88 -8.70 17.50 -28.27
CA SER A 88 -9.58 16.97 -29.31
C SER A 88 -10.73 17.92 -29.67
N LYS A 89 -11.31 18.62 -28.68
CA LYS A 89 -12.40 19.58 -28.92
C LYS A 89 -11.95 20.81 -29.69
N THR A 90 -10.73 21.30 -29.42
CA THR A 90 -10.19 22.47 -30.15
C THR A 90 -9.89 22.15 -31.62
N THR A 91 -9.67 20.88 -31.98
CA THR A 91 -9.37 20.48 -33.36
C THR A 91 -10.62 20.18 -34.19
N GLU A 92 -11.78 19.98 -33.54
CA GLU A 92 -13.08 19.72 -34.21
C GLU A 92 -13.88 21.00 -34.49
N GLU A 93 -13.47 22.14 -33.92
CA GLU A 93 -14.12 23.46 -34.07
C GLU A 93 -13.42 24.39 -35.10
N GLU A 94 -12.43 23.89 -35.87
CA GLU A 94 -11.78 24.61 -36.99
C GLU A 94 -12.23 24.14 -38.37
#